data_AF-A0A382AJL1-F1
#
_entry.id   AF-A0A382AJL1-F1
#
_cell.length_a   1.000
_cell.length_b   1.000
_cell.length_c   1.000
_cell.angle_alpha   90.00
_cell.angle_beta   90.00
_cell.angle_gamma   90.00
#
_symmetry.space_group_name_H-M   'P 1'
#
loop_
_entity.id
_entity.type
_entity.pdbx_description
1 polymer ?
#
loop_
_entity_poly.entity_id
_entity_poly.type
_entity_poly.pdbx_seq_one_letter_code
_entity_poly.pdbx_strand_id
1 'polypeptide(L)'
;QEVIQTSPEYWATEAFMQSFVARQIVELGSPVQRQQHPRTPLFGSHRMILSTDNPAEPDILEKWHISHWITLNSKQLITNVGRGGSLEQFLPEHIRAEHRDNILEKLATAGRLVMEALSAYEQRAAPAYQRETGRRVGADLTGVSYGMPRYMMLDFLIAPIFAEDGTLVDIQPRWDEKGQRVGSIYLLRQGSRYLQGTIVDWRVVLIEPNIGVGLWDRLALREETRERADSDDNEMNWDNIGANARVVLSDLTRAGEDYLKALREGNASTF
;
A
#
# COMPACT_ATOMS: atom_id res chain seq x y z
N GLN A 1 16.01 13.83 10.77
CA GLN A 1 15.11 12.86 10.10
C GLN A 1 14.23 12.26 11.17
N GLU A 2 12.90 12.38 11.04
CA GLU A 2 11.95 11.73 11.95
C GLU A 2 12.00 10.21 11.69
N VAL A 3 12.23 9.38 12.73
CA VAL A 3 12.18 7.92 12.60
C VAL A 3 10.78 7.47 12.96
N ILE A 4 9.95 7.24 11.95
CA ILE A 4 8.58 6.75 12.14
C ILE A 4 8.61 5.23 12.15
N GLN A 5 8.37 4.63 13.32
CA GLN A 5 8.30 3.17 13.47
C GLN A 5 6.84 2.72 13.47
N THR A 6 6.47 1.96 12.45
CA THR A 6 5.12 1.40 12.29
C THR A 6 5.15 -0.11 12.43
N SER A 7 4.10 -0.68 13.00
CA SER A 7 4.03 -2.11 13.32
C SER A 7 2.63 -2.64 13.00
N PRO A 8 2.50 -3.89 12.51
CA PRO A 8 1.19 -4.54 12.39
C PRO A 8 0.47 -4.69 13.74
N GLU A 9 1.20 -4.66 14.86
CA GLU A 9 0.63 -4.67 16.22
C GLU A 9 -0.32 -3.49 16.52
N TYR A 10 -0.30 -2.44 15.69
CA TYR A 10 -1.22 -1.30 15.82
C TYR A 10 -2.58 -1.53 15.16
N TRP A 11 -2.67 -2.33 14.11
CA TRP A 11 -3.86 -2.36 13.25
C TRP A 11 -4.35 -3.77 12.96
N ALA A 12 -3.48 -4.77 12.99
CA ALA A 12 -3.80 -6.10 12.50
C ALA A 12 -4.71 -6.88 13.45
N THR A 13 -5.57 -7.71 12.87
CA THR A 13 -6.29 -8.74 13.61
C THR A 13 -5.33 -9.82 14.11
N GLU A 14 -5.71 -10.51 15.18
CA GLU A 14 -4.88 -11.63 15.70
C GLU A 14 -4.83 -12.80 14.71
N ALA A 15 -5.86 -13.00 13.88
CA ALA A 15 -5.83 -13.98 12.80
C ALA A 15 -4.74 -13.66 11.78
N PHE A 16 -4.66 -12.40 11.32
CA PHE A 16 -3.57 -11.96 10.44
C PHE A 16 -2.20 -12.14 11.11
N MET A 17 -2.07 -11.73 12.37
CA MET A 17 -0.80 -11.84 13.08
C MET A 17 -0.35 -13.28 13.29
N GLN A 18 -1.27 -14.22 13.54
CA GLN A 18 -0.97 -15.65 13.63
C GLN A 18 -0.48 -16.20 12.29
N SER A 19 -1.17 -15.86 11.19
CA SER A 19 -0.73 -16.23 9.83
C SER A 19 0.66 -15.69 9.52
N PHE A 20 0.91 -14.40 9.81
CA PHE A 20 2.21 -13.78 9.65
C PHE A 20 3.30 -14.51 10.46
N VAL A 21 3.07 -14.81 11.74
CA VAL A 21 4.03 -15.55 12.59
C VAL A 21 4.30 -16.93 12.03
N ALA A 22 3.26 -17.67 11.64
CA ALA A 22 3.40 -18.99 11.04
C ALA A 22 4.26 -18.95 9.78
N ARG A 23 4.05 -17.96 8.91
CA ARG A 23 4.85 -17.77 7.70
C ARG A 23 6.30 -17.37 7.99
N GLN A 24 6.56 -16.52 8.98
CA GLN A 24 7.94 -16.21 9.40
C GLN A 24 8.71 -17.49 9.82
N ILE A 25 8.02 -18.43 10.45
CA ILE A 25 8.61 -19.71 10.84
C ILE A 25 8.78 -20.63 9.63
N VAL A 26 7.72 -20.84 8.85
CA VAL A 26 7.70 -21.82 7.75
C VAL A 26 8.56 -21.37 6.57
N GLU A 27 8.45 -20.11 6.15
CA GLU A 27 9.12 -19.61 4.96
C GLU A 27 10.54 -19.09 5.24
N LEU A 28 10.79 -18.54 6.44
CA LEU A 28 12.05 -17.87 6.78
C LEU A 28 12.82 -18.55 7.92
N GLY A 29 12.29 -19.64 8.49
CA GLY A 29 12.92 -20.35 9.62
C GLY A 29 13.10 -19.46 10.86
N SER A 30 12.31 -18.39 10.99
CA SER A 30 12.56 -17.33 11.96
C SER A 30 11.45 -17.26 13.01
N PRO A 31 11.75 -17.52 14.29
CA PRO A 31 10.74 -17.42 15.35
C PRO A 31 10.37 -15.95 15.61
N VAL A 32 9.11 -15.74 16.00
CA VAL A 32 8.57 -14.45 16.41
C VAL A 32 7.95 -14.59 17.80
N GLN A 33 8.51 -13.88 18.78
CA GLN A 33 7.98 -13.80 20.15
C GLN A 33 7.14 -12.54 20.31
N ARG A 34 5.82 -12.69 20.51
CA ARG A 34 4.89 -11.55 20.68
C ARG A 34 4.33 -11.41 22.10
N GLN A 35 4.49 -12.43 22.94
CA GLN A 35 3.81 -12.52 24.23
C GLN A 35 4.71 -12.04 25.37
N GLN A 36 5.93 -12.58 25.44
CA GLN A 36 6.86 -12.35 26.55
C GLN A 36 8.00 -11.42 26.16
N HIS A 37 8.53 -10.68 27.13
CA HIS A 37 9.74 -9.89 26.91
C HIS A 37 11.00 -10.78 26.91
N PRO A 38 11.99 -10.49 26.04
CA PRO A 38 11.96 -9.47 24.99
C PRO A 38 11.07 -9.89 23.81
N ARG A 39 10.16 -8.99 23.39
CA ARG A 39 9.32 -9.21 22.21
C ARG A 39 10.14 -8.99 20.95
N THR A 40 9.84 -9.74 19.90
CA THR A 40 10.43 -9.55 18.57
C THR A 40 9.91 -8.23 17.99
N PRO A 41 10.80 -7.31 17.57
CA PRO A 41 10.36 -6.08 16.92
C PRO A 41 9.73 -6.42 15.56
N LEU A 42 8.57 -5.84 15.29
CA LEU A 42 7.83 -6.03 14.04
C LEU A 42 7.60 -4.68 13.38
N PHE A 43 7.96 -4.59 12.11
CA PHE A 43 7.82 -3.42 11.27
C PHE A 43 6.86 -3.71 10.12
N GLY A 44 6.08 -2.71 9.72
CA GLY A 44 5.11 -2.86 8.63
C GLY A 44 4.98 -1.61 7.78
N SER A 45 5.06 -1.77 6.46
CA SER A 45 4.74 -0.74 5.48
C SER A 45 3.61 -1.21 4.56
N HIS A 46 2.98 -0.27 3.87
CA HIS A 46 1.86 -0.52 2.97
C HIS A 46 2.23 -0.03 1.59
N ARG A 47 1.98 -0.86 0.59
CA ARG A 47 2.24 -0.52 -0.80
C ARG A 47 0.93 -0.50 -1.54
N MET A 48 0.69 0.58 -2.25
CA MET A 48 -0.44 0.74 -3.15
C MET A 48 0.03 0.93 -4.57
N ILE A 49 -0.70 0.39 -5.53
CA ILE A 49 -0.44 0.65 -6.94
C ILE A 49 -1.64 1.39 -7.51
N LEU A 50 -1.37 2.54 -8.13
CA LEU A 50 -2.38 3.38 -8.77
C LEU A 50 -2.07 3.53 -10.24
N SER A 51 -3.11 3.46 -11.07
CA SER A 51 -3.04 3.68 -12.51
C SER A 51 -4.23 4.51 -13.01
N THR A 52 -4.14 4.98 -14.25
CA THR A 52 -5.22 5.69 -14.93
C THR A 52 -5.19 5.38 -16.43
N ASP A 53 -6.36 5.10 -17.01
CA ASP A 53 -6.58 5.09 -18.45
C ASP A 53 -6.88 6.51 -18.98
N ASN A 54 -7.55 7.33 -18.17
CA ASN A 54 -7.97 8.69 -18.52
C ASN A 54 -7.29 9.79 -17.67
N PRO A 55 -6.07 10.23 -18.07
CA PRO A 55 -5.37 11.35 -17.47
C PRO A 55 -6.13 12.68 -17.37
N ALA A 56 -7.13 12.88 -18.23
CA ALA A 56 -7.91 14.12 -18.31
C ALA A 56 -9.12 14.14 -17.37
N GLU A 57 -9.43 13.03 -16.69
CA GLU A 57 -10.53 12.95 -15.74
C GLU A 57 -10.33 13.97 -14.59
N PRO A 58 -11.28 14.90 -14.34
CA PRO A 58 -11.17 15.87 -13.25
C PRO A 58 -11.42 15.27 -11.85
N ASP A 59 -12.27 14.24 -11.73
CA ASP A 59 -12.51 13.61 -10.43
C ASP A 59 -11.37 12.66 -10.07
N ILE A 60 -10.62 12.98 -9.02
CA ILE A 60 -9.48 12.17 -8.58
C ILE A 60 -9.88 10.75 -8.15
N LEU A 61 -11.15 10.55 -7.75
CA LEU A 61 -11.67 9.26 -7.32
C LEU A 61 -11.88 8.32 -8.50
N GLU A 62 -12.38 8.86 -9.62
CA GLU A 62 -12.61 8.15 -10.88
C GLU A 62 -11.31 8.02 -11.69
N LYS A 63 -10.47 9.07 -11.68
CA LYS A 63 -9.22 9.11 -12.43
C LYS A 63 -8.23 8.04 -12.02
N TRP A 64 -8.03 7.86 -10.71
CA TRP A 64 -6.98 7.02 -10.16
C TRP A 64 -7.54 5.71 -9.64
N HIS A 65 -7.35 4.66 -10.43
CA HIS A 65 -7.73 3.30 -10.08
C HIS A 65 -6.70 2.72 -9.12
N ILE A 66 -7.14 2.36 -7.92
CA ILE A 66 -6.32 1.65 -6.95
C ILE A 66 -6.43 0.16 -7.26
N SER A 67 -5.30 -0.49 -7.46
CA SER A 67 -5.22 -1.92 -7.69
C SER A 67 -4.68 -2.61 -6.44
N HIS A 68 -3.36 -2.73 -6.34
CA HIS A 68 -2.72 -3.61 -5.39
C HIS A 68 -2.74 -3.03 -3.98
N TRP A 69 -3.47 -3.69 -3.07
CA TRP A 69 -3.41 -3.43 -1.64
C TRP A 69 -2.43 -4.40 -0.99
N ILE A 70 -1.22 -3.93 -0.67
CA ILE A 70 -0.14 -4.78 -0.17
C ILE A 70 0.31 -4.30 1.22
N THR A 71 0.55 -5.25 2.12
CA THR A 71 1.26 -4.99 3.38
C THR A 71 2.57 -5.79 3.41
N LEU A 72 3.66 -5.09 3.73
CA LEU A 72 5.02 -5.62 3.80
C LEU A 72 5.44 -5.62 5.26
N ASN A 73 5.53 -6.80 5.87
CA ASN A 73 5.81 -6.94 7.30
C ASN A 73 7.13 -7.68 7.54
N SER A 74 7.97 -7.20 8.45
CA SER A 74 9.28 -7.78 8.71
C SER A 74 9.72 -7.65 10.16
N LYS A 75 10.70 -8.46 10.56
CA LYS A 75 11.44 -8.31 11.82
C LYS A 75 12.52 -7.22 11.75
N GLN A 76 12.88 -6.80 10.54
CA GLN A 76 13.87 -5.75 10.28
C GLN A 76 13.16 -4.47 9.85
N LEU A 77 13.78 -3.32 10.13
CA LEU A 77 13.26 -2.02 9.72
C LEU A 77 13.06 -1.93 8.19
N ILE A 78 13.89 -2.65 7.43
CA ILE A 78 13.81 -2.70 5.96
C ILE A 78 12.86 -3.84 5.56
N THR A 79 11.65 -3.49 5.13
CA THR A 79 10.57 -4.42 4.79
C THR A 79 10.65 -4.98 3.36
N ASN A 80 11.85 -5.35 2.89
CA ASN A 80 12.03 -5.91 1.54
C ASN A 80 11.83 -7.43 1.54
N VAL A 81 11.08 -7.96 0.56
CA VAL A 81 10.79 -9.41 0.43
C VAL A 81 12.07 -10.27 0.37
N GLY A 82 13.15 -9.77 -0.24
CA GLY A 82 14.45 -10.44 -0.29
C GLY A 82 15.31 -10.33 0.98
N ARG A 83 14.83 -9.65 2.03
CA ARG A 83 15.54 -9.44 3.31
C ARG A 83 14.72 -9.89 4.53
N GLY A 84 13.81 -10.84 4.33
CA GLY A 84 12.97 -11.38 5.40
C GLY A 84 11.69 -10.57 5.66
N GLY A 85 11.20 -9.82 4.66
CA GLY A 85 9.85 -9.27 4.67
C GLY A 85 8.84 -10.29 4.13
N SER A 86 7.69 -10.43 4.78
CA SER A 86 6.50 -11.09 4.24
C SER A 86 5.68 -10.09 3.45
N LEU A 87 5.36 -10.45 2.21
CA LEU A 87 4.35 -9.79 1.39
C LEU A 87 3.02 -10.50 1.59
N GLU A 88 1.99 -9.72 1.93
CA GLU A 88 0.60 -10.15 2.06
C GLU A 88 -0.34 -9.21 1.31
N GLN A 89 -1.51 -9.72 0.96
CA GLN A 89 -2.64 -8.85 0.61
C GLN A 89 -3.05 -8.04 1.85
N PHE A 90 -3.32 -6.75 1.66
CA PHE A 90 -3.83 -5.87 2.71
C PHE A 90 -5.36 -5.76 2.60
N LEU A 91 -6.05 -6.74 3.18
CA LEU A 91 -7.49 -6.90 3.06
C LEU A 91 -8.23 -6.33 4.28
N PRO A 92 -9.49 -5.88 4.15
CA PRO A 92 -10.27 -5.35 5.26
C PRO A 92 -10.33 -6.28 6.49
N GLU A 93 -10.46 -7.59 6.28
CA GLU A 93 -10.46 -8.63 7.31
C GLU A 93 -9.15 -8.78 8.08
N HIS A 94 -8.03 -8.30 7.50
CA HIS A 94 -6.74 -8.27 8.17
C HIS A 94 -6.64 -7.12 9.17
N ILE A 95 -7.53 -6.14 9.08
CA ILE A 95 -7.54 -4.94 9.92
C ILE A 95 -8.61 -5.08 11.00
N ARG A 96 -8.25 -4.73 12.23
CA ARG A 96 -9.19 -4.66 13.35
C ARG A 96 -10.34 -3.71 13.01
N ALA A 97 -11.55 -4.13 13.38
CA ALA A 97 -12.78 -3.44 12.98
C ALA A 97 -12.78 -1.97 13.40
N GLU A 98 -12.24 -1.65 14.57
CA GLU A 98 -12.14 -0.28 15.09
C GLU A 98 -11.22 0.66 14.27
N HIS A 99 -10.42 0.13 13.34
CA HIS A 99 -9.45 0.89 12.55
C HIS A 99 -9.62 0.76 11.04
N ARG A 100 -10.39 -0.24 10.59
CA ARG A 100 -10.50 -0.68 9.20
C ARG A 100 -10.83 0.44 8.23
N ASP A 101 -11.98 1.07 8.39
CA ASP A 101 -12.50 2.02 7.40
C ASP A 101 -11.62 3.27 7.35
N ASN A 102 -11.21 3.78 8.51
CA ASN A 102 -10.32 4.93 8.62
C ASN A 102 -8.98 4.69 7.91
N ILE A 103 -8.32 3.54 8.17
CA ILE A 103 -7.03 3.23 7.51
C ILE A 103 -7.19 3.14 6.00
N LEU A 104 -8.20 2.40 5.51
CA LEU A 104 -8.41 2.18 4.08
C LEU A 104 -8.74 3.49 3.36
N GLU A 105 -9.62 4.30 3.93
CA GLU A 105 -10.00 5.61 3.38
C GLU A 105 -8.81 6.55 3.30
N LYS A 106 -8.02 6.65 4.38
CA LYS A 106 -6.85 7.55 4.40
C LYS A 106 -5.75 7.09 3.45
N LEU A 107 -5.48 5.79 3.36
CA LEU A 107 -4.53 5.27 2.40
C LEU A 107 -4.99 5.59 0.99
N ALA A 108 -6.24 5.25 0.63
CA ALA A 108 -6.81 5.54 -0.69
C ALA A 108 -6.68 7.04 -1.04
N THR A 109 -7.08 7.90 -0.10
CA THR A 109 -7.02 9.36 -0.26
C THR A 109 -5.58 9.83 -0.45
N ALA A 110 -4.65 9.38 0.40
CA ALA A 110 -3.23 9.72 0.30
C ALA A 110 -2.63 9.28 -1.05
N GLY A 111 -2.96 8.07 -1.52
CA GLY A 111 -2.52 7.57 -2.82
C GLY A 111 -2.94 8.47 -3.97
N ARG A 112 -4.23 8.81 -4.04
CA ARG A 112 -4.78 9.69 -5.08
C ARG A 112 -4.18 11.10 -5.02
N LEU A 113 -4.04 11.67 -3.83
CA LEU A 113 -3.43 13.00 -3.65
C LEU A 113 -1.96 13.00 -4.07
N VAL A 114 -1.21 11.93 -3.81
CA VAL A 114 0.17 11.79 -4.29
C VAL A 114 0.21 11.72 -5.81
N MET A 115 -0.67 10.94 -6.44
CA MET A 115 -0.74 10.85 -7.91
C MET A 115 -1.09 12.18 -8.56
N GLU A 116 -2.02 12.95 -7.98
CA GLU A 116 -2.32 14.32 -8.42
C GLU A 116 -1.12 15.25 -8.26
N ALA A 117 -0.44 15.20 -7.12
CA ALA A 117 0.74 16.03 -6.87
C ALA A 117 1.90 15.72 -7.84
N LEU A 118 2.08 14.45 -8.20
CA LEU A 118 3.05 14.00 -9.21
C LEU A 118 2.63 14.45 -10.61
N SER A 119 1.36 14.31 -10.98
CA SER A 119 0.84 14.72 -12.28
C SER A 119 0.90 16.24 -12.50
N ALA A 120 0.74 17.02 -11.43
CA ALA A 120 0.89 18.47 -11.45
C ALA A 120 2.37 18.94 -11.46
N TYR A 121 3.34 18.03 -11.28
CA TYR A 121 4.75 18.40 -11.18
C TYR A 121 5.26 19.12 -12.44
N GLU A 122 4.84 18.66 -13.61
CA GLU A 122 5.24 19.25 -14.89
C GLU A 122 4.91 20.75 -14.96
N GLN A 123 3.75 21.18 -14.46
CA GLN A 123 3.35 22.60 -14.47
C GLN A 123 4.37 23.49 -13.75
N ARG A 124 5.06 22.94 -12.74
CA ARG A 124 6.12 23.65 -11.99
C ARG A 124 7.49 23.52 -12.67
N ALA A 125 7.80 22.35 -13.22
CA ALA A 125 9.14 22.02 -13.70
C ALA A 125 9.38 22.35 -15.19
N ALA A 126 8.33 22.40 -16.02
CA ALA A 126 8.44 22.60 -17.47
C ALA A 126 9.16 23.90 -17.87
N PRO A 127 8.95 25.07 -17.21
CA PRO A 127 9.69 26.28 -17.55
C PRO A 127 11.20 26.18 -17.30
N ALA A 128 11.60 25.48 -16.23
CA ALA A 128 13.01 25.24 -15.95
C ALA A 128 13.60 24.26 -16.98
N TYR A 129 12.92 23.14 -17.22
CA TYR A 129 13.30 22.15 -18.24
C TYR A 129 13.49 22.79 -19.63
N GLN A 130 12.59 23.68 -20.05
CA GLN A 130 12.71 24.34 -21.34
C GLN A 130 13.88 25.32 -21.40
N ARG A 131 14.18 26.05 -20.33
CA ARG A 131 15.36 26.93 -20.28
C ARG A 131 16.66 26.14 -20.35
N GLU A 132 16.71 24.98 -19.69
CA GLU A 132 17.92 24.14 -19.61
C GLU A 132 18.17 23.35 -20.90
N THR A 133 17.11 22.84 -21.53
CA THR A 133 17.23 21.91 -22.68
C THR A 133 16.88 22.55 -24.02
N GLY A 134 16.24 23.72 -24.02
CA GLY A 134 15.66 24.34 -25.21
C GLY A 134 14.41 23.62 -25.73
N ARG A 135 13.93 22.56 -25.06
CA ARG A 135 12.81 21.72 -25.48
C ARG A 135 11.64 21.83 -24.51
N ARG A 136 10.42 21.77 -25.02
CA ARG A 136 9.22 21.61 -24.18
C ARG A 136 9.05 20.14 -23.82
N VAL A 137 8.35 19.88 -22.72
CA VAL A 137 7.85 18.53 -22.44
C VAL A 137 6.87 18.17 -23.56
N GLY A 138 7.06 16.99 -24.13
CA GLY A 138 6.23 16.49 -25.23
C GLY A 138 4.96 15.83 -24.72
N ALA A 139 4.05 15.55 -25.65
CA ALA A 139 2.89 14.73 -25.43
C ALA A 139 2.88 13.58 -26.45
N ASP A 140 2.16 12.50 -26.11
CA ASP A 140 1.87 11.43 -27.05
C ASP A 140 0.83 11.86 -28.11
N LEU A 141 0.51 10.96 -29.04
CA LEU A 141 -0.47 11.22 -30.10
C LEU A 141 -1.89 11.46 -29.58
N THR A 142 -2.18 11.06 -28.34
CA THR A 142 -3.47 11.29 -27.67
C THR A 142 -3.50 12.63 -26.93
N GLY A 143 -2.39 13.39 -26.96
CA GLY A 143 -2.26 14.67 -26.26
C GLY A 143 -1.91 14.53 -24.78
N VAL A 144 -1.61 13.33 -24.30
CA VAL A 144 -1.21 13.11 -22.91
C VAL A 144 0.27 13.41 -22.74
N SER A 145 0.58 14.26 -21.76
CA SER A 145 1.95 14.70 -21.53
C SER A 145 2.86 13.59 -21.00
N TYR A 146 4.10 13.57 -21.46
CA TYR A 146 5.15 12.69 -20.94
C TYR A 146 5.60 13.05 -19.51
N GLY A 147 5.23 14.22 -19.00
CA GLY A 147 5.47 14.62 -17.61
C GLY A 147 4.45 14.03 -16.62
N MET A 148 3.39 13.37 -17.11
CA MET A 148 2.35 12.79 -16.26
C MET A 148 2.52 11.28 -16.11
N PRO A 149 2.63 10.75 -14.87
CA PRO A 149 2.70 9.32 -14.65
C PRO A 149 1.32 8.66 -14.83
N ARG A 150 1.24 7.62 -15.65
CA ARG A 150 0.03 6.77 -15.78
C ARG A 150 -0.04 5.63 -14.76
N TYR A 151 1.07 5.34 -14.11
CA TYR A 151 1.24 4.21 -13.20
C TYR A 151 2.29 4.54 -12.17
N MET A 152 1.99 4.37 -10.89
CA MET A 152 2.99 4.40 -9.83
C MET A 152 2.69 3.36 -8.74
N MET A 153 3.76 2.90 -8.12
CA MET A 153 3.76 2.11 -6.91
C MET A 153 4.16 3.00 -5.75
N LEU A 154 3.29 3.20 -4.77
CA LEU A 154 3.48 4.13 -3.67
C LEU A 154 3.64 3.37 -2.36
N ASP A 155 4.70 3.68 -1.62
CA ASP A 155 4.98 3.10 -0.31
C ASP A 155 4.60 4.06 0.81
N PHE A 156 3.87 3.53 1.80
CA PHE A 156 3.35 4.28 2.92
C PHE A 156 3.69 3.62 4.26
N LEU A 157 3.91 4.47 5.26
CA LEU A 157 3.83 4.10 6.68
C LEU A 157 2.47 4.58 7.21
N ILE A 158 1.83 3.76 8.06
CA ILE A 158 0.65 4.18 8.83
C ILE A 158 1.02 4.21 10.31
N ALA A 159 0.98 5.40 10.90
CA ALA A 159 1.32 5.63 12.30
C ALA A 159 0.05 5.99 13.09
N PRO A 160 -0.17 5.40 14.28
CA PRO A 160 -1.32 5.73 15.10
C PRO A 160 -1.21 7.17 15.63
N ILE A 161 -2.34 7.85 15.68
CA ILE A 161 -2.53 9.11 16.41
C ILE A 161 -3.30 8.76 17.69
N PHE A 162 -2.69 9.04 18.84
CA PHE A 162 -3.28 8.78 20.15
C PHE A 162 -4.09 9.99 20.63
N ALA A 163 -5.18 9.74 21.36
CA ALA A 163 -5.95 10.79 22.03
C ALA A 163 -5.12 11.50 23.11
N GLU A 164 -4.24 10.75 23.76
CA GLU A 164 -3.45 11.19 24.88
C GLU A 164 -2.04 11.62 24.44
N ASP A 165 -1.58 12.75 24.99
CA ASP A 165 -0.22 13.22 24.77
C ASP A 165 0.81 12.29 25.43
N GLY A 166 1.73 11.76 24.63
CA GLY A 166 2.82 10.96 25.13
C GLY A 166 3.64 10.31 24.03
N THR A 167 4.79 9.77 24.41
CA THR A 167 5.60 8.93 23.51
C THR A 167 5.26 7.46 23.75
N LEU A 168 4.92 6.72 22.70
CA LEU A 168 4.73 5.28 22.79
C LEU A 168 6.04 4.62 23.24
N VAL A 169 5.96 3.82 24.31
CA VAL A 169 7.10 3.12 24.90
C VAL A 169 6.94 1.59 24.88
N ASP A 170 5.71 1.09 24.84
CA ASP A 170 5.45 -0.36 24.79
C ASP A 170 4.09 -0.68 24.14
N ILE A 171 3.99 -1.89 23.57
CA ILE A 171 2.75 -2.45 23.00
C ILE A 171 2.52 -3.81 23.64
N GLN A 172 1.63 -3.87 24.63
CA GLN A 172 1.36 -5.06 25.43
C GLN A 172 0.23 -5.90 24.83
N PRO A 173 0.24 -7.23 24.98
CA PRO A 173 -0.88 -8.05 24.52
C PRO A 173 -2.15 -7.75 25.34
N ARG A 174 -3.28 -7.55 24.64
CA ARG A 174 -4.61 -7.51 25.26
C ARG A 174 -5.21 -8.91 25.25
N TRP A 175 -5.69 -9.38 26.40
CA TRP A 175 -6.30 -10.70 26.56
C TRP A 175 -7.78 -10.59 26.86
N ASP A 176 -8.58 -11.53 26.38
CA ASP A 176 -9.97 -11.70 26.79
C ASP A 176 -10.07 -12.54 28.09
N GLU A 177 -11.30 -12.72 28.59
CA GLU A 177 -11.57 -13.52 29.80
C GLU A 177 -11.19 -14.99 29.66
N LYS A 178 -11.04 -15.50 28.43
CA LYS A 178 -10.64 -16.88 28.12
C LYS A 178 -9.12 -17.01 27.99
N GLY A 179 -8.36 -15.94 28.20
CA GLY A 179 -6.91 -15.92 28.04
C GLY A 179 -6.45 -15.96 26.58
N GLN A 180 -7.31 -15.62 25.63
CA GLN A 180 -6.96 -15.48 24.22
C GLN A 180 -6.54 -14.04 23.93
N ARG A 181 -5.49 -13.88 23.12
CA ARG A 181 -5.07 -12.53 22.71
C ARG A 181 -6.10 -11.98 21.74
N VAL A 182 -6.52 -10.73 21.97
CA VAL A 182 -7.55 -10.03 21.18
C VAL A 182 -7.07 -8.66 20.68
N GLY A 183 -5.76 -8.43 20.70
CA GLY A 183 -5.12 -7.23 20.21
C GLY A 183 -4.02 -6.72 21.14
N SER A 184 -3.97 -5.40 21.29
CA SER A 184 -2.85 -4.71 21.94
C SER A 184 -3.31 -3.57 22.85
N ILE A 185 -2.55 -3.35 23.92
CA ILE A 185 -2.62 -2.19 24.82
C ILE A 185 -1.40 -1.32 24.53
N TYR A 186 -1.60 -0.03 24.31
CA TYR A 186 -0.54 0.91 24.01
C TYR A 186 -0.13 1.64 25.28
N LEU A 187 1.15 1.57 25.65
CA LEU A 187 1.66 2.28 26.81
C LEU A 187 2.40 3.54 26.33
N LEU A 188 1.89 4.69 26.73
CA LEU A 188 2.47 6.00 26.46
C LEU A 188 3.18 6.51 27.71
N ARG A 189 4.30 7.22 27.51
CA ARG A 189 5.01 7.94 28.57
C ARG A 189 4.81 9.44 28.42
N GLN A 190 4.32 10.08 29.47
CA GLN A 190 4.14 11.52 29.58
C GLN A 190 4.93 12.02 30.80
N GLY A 191 6.12 12.56 30.55
CA GLY A 191 7.08 12.89 31.61
C GLY A 191 7.47 11.65 32.41
N SER A 192 7.14 11.63 33.71
CA SER A 192 7.37 10.49 34.62
C SER A 192 6.20 9.52 34.72
N ARG A 193 5.05 9.81 34.09
CA ARG A 193 3.85 8.99 34.16
C ARG A 193 3.74 8.06 32.95
N TYR A 194 3.14 6.90 33.17
CA TYR A 194 2.71 5.99 32.13
C TYR A 194 1.19 5.97 32.07
N LEU A 195 0.65 6.00 30.87
CA LEU A 195 -0.77 6.00 30.60
C LEU A 195 -1.09 5.11 29.40
N GLN A 196 -2.29 4.54 29.39
CA GLN A 196 -2.75 3.76 28.25
C GLN A 196 -3.17 4.70 27.12
N GLY A 197 -2.65 4.46 25.92
CA GLY A 197 -2.99 5.20 24.72
C GLY A 197 -4.20 4.62 23.99
N THR A 198 -5.05 5.52 23.49
CA THR A 198 -6.22 5.21 22.66
C THR A 198 -5.99 5.75 21.26
N ILE A 199 -5.92 4.86 20.27
CA ILE A 199 -5.80 5.28 18.86
C ILE A 199 -7.12 5.91 18.42
N VAL A 200 -7.09 7.17 18.02
CA VAL A 200 -8.26 7.92 17.53
C VAL A 200 -8.19 8.20 16.04
N ASP A 201 -6.99 8.21 15.47
CA ASP A 201 -6.80 8.47 14.05
C ASP A 201 -5.49 7.86 13.53
N TRP A 202 -5.25 7.98 12.22
CA TRP A 202 -4.06 7.46 11.57
C TRP A 202 -3.36 8.55 10.74
N ARG A 203 -2.04 8.65 10.92
CA ARG A 203 -1.16 9.44 10.05
C ARG A 203 -0.63 8.53 8.95
N VAL A 204 -0.89 8.89 7.70
CA VAL A 204 -0.31 8.23 6.52
C VAL A 204 0.90 9.04 6.07
N VAL A 205 2.04 8.37 5.86
CA VAL A 205 3.30 9.01 5.47
C VAL A 205 3.84 8.32 4.23
N LEU A 206 3.99 9.05 3.13
CA LEU A 206 4.67 8.57 1.92
C LEU A 206 6.15 8.36 2.23
N ILE A 207 6.65 7.16 1.98
CA ILE A 207 8.08 6.81 2.02
C ILE A 207 8.71 7.20 0.69
N GLU A 208 8.23 6.58 -0.39
CA GLU A 208 8.71 6.82 -1.74
C GLU A 208 7.64 6.51 -2.79
N PRO A 209 7.62 7.26 -3.89
CA PRO A 209 7.02 6.82 -5.14
C PRO A 209 8.03 5.95 -5.92
N ASN A 210 7.57 4.84 -6.49
CA ASN A 210 8.40 3.84 -7.14
C ASN A 210 7.73 3.34 -8.43
N ILE A 211 8.50 2.69 -9.30
CA ILE A 211 8.04 2.08 -10.56
C ILE A 211 8.57 0.65 -10.61
N GLY A 212 7.68 -0.32 -10.77
CA GLY A 212 8.08 -1.72 -10.93
C GLY A 212 6.88 -2.66 -11.02
N VAL A 213 7.13 -3.86 -11.55
CA VAL A 213 6.14 -4.95 -11.70
C VAL A 213 6.50 -6.20 -10.89
N GLY A 214 7.70 -6.24 -10.28
CA GLY A 214 8.27 -7.45 -9.67
C GLY A 214 7.60 -7.95 -8.39
N LEU A 215 6.48 -7.34 -7.97
CA LEU A 215 5.65 -7.84 -6.87
C LEU A 215 4.31 -8.40 -7.34
N TRP A 216 3.97 -8.26 -8.62
CA TRP A 216 2.68 -8.67 -9.15
C TRP A 216 2.52 -10.20 -9.07
N ASP A 217 3.56 -10.94 -9.48
CA ASP A 217 3.62 -12.39 -9.37
C ASP A 217 3.49 -12.85 -7.91
N ARG A 218 4.21 -12.18 -7.01
CA ARG A 218 4.19 -12.50 -5.58
C ARG A 218 2.84 -12.24 -4.95
N LEU A 219 2.13 -11.18 -5.36
CA LEU A 219 0.77 -10.93 -4.91
C LEU A 219 -0.21 -11.96 -5.50
N ALA A 220 -0.08 -12.30 -6.79
CA ALA A 220 -0.92 -13.30 -7.44
C ALA A 220 -0.84 -14.68 -6.77
N LEU A 221 0.35 -15.09 -6.33
CA LEU A 221 0.52 -16.31 -5.53
C LEU A 221 -0.23 -16.24 -4.18
N ARG A 222 -0.40 -15.04 -3.61
CA ARG A 222 -1.18 -14.84 -2.38
C ARG A 222 -2.67 -14.82 -2.65
N GLU A 223 -3.12 -14.29 -3.79
CA GLU A 223 -4.50 -14.44 -4.26
C GLU A 223 -4.83 -15.91 -4.47
N GLU A 224 -3.95 -16.68 -5.12
CA GLU A 224 -4.12 -18.12 -5.32
C GLU A 224 -4.19 -18.89 -3.99
N THR A 225 -3.28 -18.60 -3.06
CA THR A 225 -3.27 -19.26 -1.74
C THR A 225 -4.58 -19.03 -1.00
N ARG A 226 -5.11 -17.80 -1.07
CA ARG A 226 -6.39 -17.45 -0.45
C ARG A 226 -7.55 -18.16 -1.16
N GLU A 227 -7.60 -18.09 -2.49
CA GLU A 227 -8.65 -18.76 -3.27
C GLU A 227 -8.72 -20.24 -2.92
N ARG A 228 -7.57 -20.92 -2.86
CA ARG A 228 -7.50 -22.33 -2.45
C ARG A 228 -7.99 -22.59 -1.02
N ALA A 229 -7.85 -21.63 -0.11
CA ALA A 229 -8.33 -21.76 1.26
C ALA A 229 -9.83 -21.50 1.39
N ASP A 230 -10.38 -20.67 0.51
CA ASP A 230 -11.80 -20.29 0.47
C ASP A 230 -12.64 -21.27 -0.40
N SER A 231 -12.03 -22.02 -1.33
CA SER A 231 -12.71 -23.02 -2.16
C SER A 231 -12.96 -24.35 -1.41
N ASP A 232 -14.21 -24.82 -1.38
CA ASP A 232 -14.54 -26.21 -1.03
C ASP A 232 -14.14 -27.15 -2.19
N ASP A 233 -13.29 -28.15 -1.92
CA ASP A 233 -12.97 -29.31 -2.76
C ASP A 233 -13.04 -29.13 -4.32
N ASN A 234 -12.31 -28.14 -4.85
CA ASN A 234 -11.87 -27.96 -6.25
C ASN A 234 -12.54 -26.92 -7.16
N GLU A 235 -13.48 -26.09 -6.71
CA GLU A 235 -13.97 -24.96 -7.54
C GLU A 235 -13.13 -23.70 -7.34
N MET A 236 -11.86 -23.73 -7.75
CA MET A 236 -11.03 -22.52 -7.80
C MET A 236 -11.61 -21.52 -8.81
N ASN A 237 -11.90 -20.30 -8.36
CA ASN A 237 -12.21 -19.19 -9.24
C ASN A 237 -10.92 -18.49 -9.69
N TRP A 238 -10.47 -18.80 -10.90
CA TRP A 238 -9.28 -18.18 -11.50
C TRP A 238 -9.44 -16.67 -11.75
N ASP A 239 -10.68 -16.14 -11.78
CA ASP A 239 -10.93 -14.71 -11.91
C ASP A 239 -10.63 -13.92 -10.62
N ASN A 240 -10.40 -14.62 -9.50
CA ASN A 240 -9.91 -13.98 -8.26
C ASN A 240 -8.37 -13.85 -8.26
N ILE A 241 -7.66 -14.57 -9.13
CA ILE A 241 -6.20 -14.55 -9.24
C ILE A 241 -5.77 -13.60 -10.34
N GLY A 242 -4.86 -12.68 -10.02
CA GLY A 242 -4.43 -11.58 -10.88
C GLY A 242 -5.46 -10.45 -10.97
N ALA A 243 -6.47 -10.41 -10.10
CA ALA A 243 -7.53 -9.41 -10.13
C ALA A 243 -6.95 -7.99 -10.02
N ASN A 244 -5.99 -7.80 -9.11
CA ASN A 244 -5.27 -6.54 -8.96
C ASN A 244 -4.44 -6.18 -10.21
N ALA A 245 -3.76 -7.15 -10.81
CA ALA A 245 -2.97 -6.93 -12.03
C ALA A 245 -3.84 -6.53 -13.23
N ARG A 246 -5.05 -7.12 -13.34
CA ARG A 246 -6.00 -6.82 -14.42
C ARG A 246 -6.48 -5.37 -14.43
N VAL A 247 -6.58 -4.70 -13.28
CA VAL A 247 -6.90 -3.26 -13.22
C VAL A 247 -5.85 -2.45 -13.99
N VAL A 248 -4.58 -2.64 -13.65
CA VAL A 248 -3.49 -1.91 -14.32
C VAL A 248 -3.37 -2.29 -15.79
N LEU A 249 -3.48 -3.58 -16.11
CA LEU A 249 -3.42 -4.04 -17.50
C LEU A 249 -4.58 -3.48 -18.33
N SER A 250 -5.78 -3.39 -17.77
CA SER A 250 -6.93 -2.74 -18.42
C SER A 250 -6.61 -1.29 -18.73
N ASP A 251 -6.06 -0.54 -17.75
CA ASP A 251 -5.74 0.87 -17.94
C ASP A 251 -4.71 1.10 -19.05
N LEU A 252 -3.63 0.31 -19.02
CA LEU A 252 -2.57 0.38 -20.02
C LEU A 252 -3.05 -0.07 -21.41
N THR A 253 -3.94 -1.06 -21.47
CA THR A 253 -4.51 -1.55 -22.74
C THR A 253 -5.37 -0.47 -23.39
N ARG A 254 -6.28 0.17 -22.63
CA ARG A 254 -7.12 1.27 -23.12
C ARG A 254 -6.28 2.44 -23.63
N ALA A 255 -5.26 2.84 -22.88
CA ALA A 255 -4.33 3.89 -23.32
C ALA A 255 -3.62 3.53 -24.64
N GLY A 256 -3.26 2.25 -24.83
CA GLY A 256 -2.68 1.76 -26.08
C GLY A 256 -3.66 1.75 -27.25
N GLU A 257 -4.91 1.37 -27.01
CA GLU A 257 -5.98 1.41 -28.02
C GLU A 257 -6.24 2.84 -28.49
N ASP A 258 -6.32 3.80 -27.56
CA ASP A 258 -6.48 5.23 -27.87
C ASP A 258 -5.31 5.76 -28.70
N TYR A 259 -4.09 5.38 -28.35
CA TYR A 259 -2.91 5.75 -29.13
C TYR A 259 -2.95 5.18 -30.55
N LEU A 260 -3.32 3.91 -30.72
CA LEU A 260 -3.42 3.28 -32.04
C LEU A 260 -4.54 3.90 -32.88
N LYS A 261 -5.64 4.32 -32.26
CA LYS A 261 -6.71 5.05 -32.91
C LYS A 261 -6.23 6.41 -33.40
N ALA A 262 -5.60 7.20 -32.53
CA ALA A 262 -5.03 8.50 -32.88
C ALA A 262 -3.99 8.40 -34.01
N LEU A 263 -3.16 7.35 -33.99
CA LEU A 263 -2.19 7.09 -35.06
C LEU A 263 -2.86 6.84 -36.42
N ARG A 264 -3.97 6.09 -36.45
CA ARG A 264 -4.73 5.83 -37.69
C ARG A 264 -5.40 7.10 -38.22
N GLU A 265 -5.99 7.89 -37.35
CA GLU A 265 -6.64 9.15 -37.70
C GLU A 265 -5.63 10.19 -38.20
N GLY A 266 -4.49 10.30 -37.52
CA GLY A 266 -3.36 11.14 -37.94
C GLY A 266 -2.83 10.74 -39.32
N ASN A 267 -2.69 9.44 -39.60
CA ASN A 267 -2.25 8.95 -40.92
C ASN A 267 -3.32 9.14 -42.01
N ALA A 268 -4.61 9.11 -41.68
CA ALA A 268 -5.69 9.38 -42.63
C ALA A 268 -5.78 10.86 -43.00
N SER A 269 -5.34 11.78 -42.14
CA SER A 269 -5.29 13.22 -42.40
C SER A 269 -4.14 13.68 -43.31
N THR A 270 -3.24 12.76 -43.67
CA THR A 270 -2.07 13.01 -44.52
C THR A 270 -2.24 12.52 -45.97
N PHE A 271 -3.44 12.04 -46.34
CA PHE A 271 -3.79 11.57 -47.70
C PHE A 271 -4.95 12.37 -48.31
#